data_AF-A0A6J4WX61-F1
#
_entry.id   AF-A0A6J4WX61-F1
#
_cell.length_a   1.000
_cell.length_b   1.000
_cell.length_c   1.000
_cell.angle_alpha   90.00
_cell.angle_beta   90.00
_cell.angle_gamma   90.00
#
_symmetry.space_group_name_H-M   'P 1'
#
loop_
_entity.id
_entity.type
_entity.pdbx_description
1 polymer ?
#
loop_
_entity_poly.entity_id
_entity_poly.type
_entity_poly.pdbx_seq_one_letter_code
_entity_poly.pdbx_strand_id
1 'polypeptide(L)' 'MDEMFEIGKSYVFYFYYGDKVGYQQLSGQVVSYEHPFVKVETKGLIRIINCSSNFFIEAISRNQGEEPAELVLEIDSL' A
#
# COMPACT_ATOMS: atom_id res chain seq x y z
N MET A 1 0.42 -4.49 22.41
CA MET A 1 1.23 -4.80 21.22
C MET A 1 0.64 -3.93 20.15
N ASP A 2 1.34 -2.89 19.71
CA ASP A 2 0.78 -1.91 18.78
C ASP A 2 0.52 -2.63 17.44
N GLU A 3 -0.73 -2.64 16.99
CA GLU A 3 -1.10 -3.27 15.73
C GLU A 3 -0.46 -2.48 14.58
N MET A 4 0.18 -3.20 13.65
CA MET A 4 0.88 -2.60 12.50
C MET A 4 -0.09 -1.87 11.54
N PHE A 5 -1.35 -2.32 11.49
CA PHE A 5 -2.39 -1.72 10.66
C PHE A 5 -3.64 -1.44 11.48
N GLU A 6 -4.21 -0.25 11.31
CA GLU A 6 -5.46 0.14 11.96
C GLU A 6 -6.67 -0.27 11.12
N ILE A 7 -7.57 -1.08 11.68
CA ILE A 7 -8.83 -1.45 11.02
C ILE A 7 -9.67 -0.19 10.76
N GLY A 8 -10.19 -0.06 9.54
CA GLY A 8 -10.97 1.11 9.10
C GLY A 8 -10.11 2.27 8.58
N LYS A 9 -8.77 2.20 8.67
CA LYS A 9 -7.88 3.21 8.11
C LYS A 9 -7.49 2.86 6.68
N SER A 10 -7.31 3.89 5.85
CA SER A 10 -6.89 3.74 4.46
C SER A 10 -5.38 3.82 4.31
N TYR A 11 -4.83 2.90 3.53
CA TYR A 11 -3.40 2.84 3.23
C TYR A 11 -3.19 2.78 1.72
N VAL A 12 -1.99 3.21 1.29
CA VAL A 12 -1.45 2.93 -0.04
C VAL A 12 -0.34 1.89 0.12
N PHE A 13 -0.46 0.78 -0.59
CA PHE A 13 0.47 -0.34 -0.59
C PHE A 13 1.29 -0.31 -1.87
N TYR A 14 2.61 -0.35 -1.73
CA TYR A 14 3.56 -0.29 -2.84
C TYR A 14 4.22 -1.64 -3.09
N PHE A 15 4.31 -2.03 -4.36
CA PHE A 15 4.88 -3.28 -4.80
C PHE A 15 5.88 -3.07 -5.93
N TYR A 16 6.98 -3.83 -5.91
CA TYR A 16 7.94 -3.86 -7.00
C TYR A 16 7.42 -4.67 -8.18
N TYR A 17 7.65 -4.20 -9.41
CA TYR A 17 7.21 -4.87 -10.62
C TYR A 17 8.39 -5.47 -11.40
N GLY A 18 8.98 -6.55 -10.86
CA GLY A 18 10.03 -7.32 -11.55
C GLY A 18 11.12 -6.45 -12.18
N ASP A 19 11.52 -6.75 -13.41
CA ASP A 19 12.70 -6.15 -14.06
C ASP A 19 12.46 -4.74 -14.66
N LYS A 20 11.31 -4.10 -14.37
CA LYS A 20 10.99 -2.77 -14.89
C LYS A 20 11.20 -1.70 -13.83
N VAL A 21 11.72 -0.54 -14.25
CA VAL A 21 11.81 0.65 -13.39
C VAL A 21 10.39 1.13 -13.09
N GLY A 22 9.89 0.84 -11.88
CA GLY A 22 8.59 1.32 -11.41
C GLY A 22 8.01 0.51 -10.26
N TYR A 23 6.94 1.04 -9.66
CA TYR A 23 6.16 0.37 -8.62
C TYR A 23 4.69 0.26 -9.04
N GLN A 24 4.02 -0.79 -8.60
CA GLN A 24 2.56 -0.88 -8.62
C GLN A 24 2.04 -0.41 -7.26
N GLN A 25 0.95 0.36 -7.26
CA GLN A 25 0.28 0.77 -6.03
C GLN A 25 -1.14 0.25 -5.94
N LEU A 26 -1.58 -0.02 -4.71
CA LEU A 26 -2.95 -0.37 -4.39
C LEU A 26 -3.40 0.48 -3.20
N SER A 27 -4.55 1.14 -3.31
CA SER A 27 -5.14 1.88 -2.20
C SER A 27 -6.44 1.24 -1.73
N GLY A 28 -6.66 1.25 -0.42
CA GLY A 28 -7.92 0.79 0.15
C GLY A 28 -7.94 0.83 1.66
N GLN A 29 -9.09 0.47 2.22
CA GLN A 29 -9.33 0.47 3.66
C GLN A 29 -9.00 -0.89 4.26
N VAL A 30 -8.26 -0.92 5.37
CA VAL A 30 -7.95 -2.16 6.09
C VAL A 30 -9.22 -2.69 6.75
N VAL A 31 -9.55 -3.95 6.48
CA VAL A 31 -10.68 -4.66 7.11
C VAL A 31 -10.23 -5.63 8.19
N SER A 32 -9.03 -6.20 8.07
CA SER A 32 -8.40 -7.01 9.12
C SER A 32 -6.91 -7.19 8.84
N TYR A 33 -6.15 -7.52 9.89
CA TYR A 33 -4.73 -7.81 9.81
C TYR A 33 -4.39 -9.03 10.65
N GLU A 34 -3.65 -9.97 10.06
CA GLU A 34 -3.05 -11.11 10.74
C GLU A 34 -1.69 -11.35 10.09
N HIS A 35 -0.60 -11.04 10.78
CA HIS A 35 0.73 -11.10 10.20
C HIS A 35 1.01 -12.46 9.51
N PRO A 36 1.47 -12.49 8.24
CA PRO A 36 1.91 -11.34 7.42
C PRO A 36 0.84 -10.78 6.47
N PHE A 37 -0.42 -11.17 6.61
CA PHE A 37 -1.50 -10.82 5.71
C PHE A 37 -2.34 -9.63 6.19
N VAL A 38 -2.60 -8.70 5.28
CA VAL A 38 -3.62 -7.65 5.47
C VAL A 38 -4.76 -7.89 4.50
N LYS A 39 -6.00 -7.73 4.95
CA LYS A 39 -7.18 -7.69 4.08
C LYS A 39 -7.57 -6.23 3.86
N VAL A 40 -7.75 -5.87 2.59
CA VAL A 40 -8.05 -4.50 2.16
C VAL A 40 -9.29 -4.50 1.30
N GLU A 41 -10.25 -3.63 1.62
CA GLU A 41 -11.39 -3.33 0.75
C GLU A 41 -11.00 -2.22 -0.23
N THR A 42 -11.26 -2.46 -1.52
CA THR A 42 -10.98 -1.51 -2.59
C THR A 42 -12.02 -1.66 -3.70
N LYS A 43 -12.81 -0.60 -3.91
CA LYS A 43 -13.85 -0.55 -4.96
C LYS A 43 -14.84 -1.73 -4.90
N GLY A 44 -15.26 -2.12 -3.71
CA GLY A 44 -16.19 -3.23 -3.47
C GLY A 44 -15.57 -4.63 -3.50
N LEU A 45 -14.25 -4.74 -3.64
CA LEU A 45 -13.54 -6.02 -3.64
C LEU A 45 -12.64 -6.15 -2.40
N ILE A 46 -12.62 -7.34 -1.81
CA ILE A 46 -11.63 -7.69 -0.78
C ILE A 46 -10.39 -8.26 -1.44
N ARG A 47 -9.24 -7.65 -1.16
CA ARG A 47 -7.92 -8.13 -1.56
C ARG A 47 -7.13 -8.57 -0.33
N ILE A 48 -6.37 -9.64 -0.47
CA ILE A 48 -5.46 -10.14 0.57
C ILE A 48 -4.03 -9.83 0.10
N ILE A 49 -3.28 -9.10 0.93
CA ILE A 49 -1.92 -8.67 0.64
C ILE A 49 -0.98 -9.40 1.59
N ASN A 50 0.06 -10.04 1.05
CA ASN A 50 1.15 -10.62 1.85
C ASN A 50 2.26 -9.57 2.02
N CYS A 51 2.37 -8.99 3.22
CA CYS A 51 3.37 -7.98 3.57
C CYS A 51 4.79 -8.55 3.78
N SER A 52 4.96 -9.88 3.77
CA SER A 52 6.27 -10.54 3.80
C SER A 52 6.75 -10.96 2.41
N SER A 53 6.05 -10.56 1.35
CA SER A 53 6.48 -10.80 -0.02
C SER A 53 7.73 -9.99 -0.36
N ASN A 54 8.67 -10.57 -1.12
CA ASN A 54 9.83 -9.84 -1.66
C ASN A 54 9.44 -8.72 -2.64
N PHE A 55 8.19 -8.74 -3.13
CA PHE A 55 7.66 -7.68 -3.97
C PHE A 55 7.00 -6.56 -3.15
N PHE A 56 6.72 -6.76 -1.86
CA PHE A 56 6.14 -5.72 -1.02
C PHE A 56 7.24 -4.75 -0.59
N ILE A 57 7.00 -3.46 -0.81
CA ILE A 57 7.96 -2.40 -0.47
C ILE A 57 7.56 -1.79 0.87
N GLU A 58 6.39 -1.12 0.89
CA GLU A 58 5.89 -0.43 2.08
C GLU A 58 4.38 -0.19 2.00
N ALA A 59 3.81 0.20 3.14
CA ALA A 59 2.44 0.68 3.23
C ALA A 59 2.42 2.03 3.97
N ILE A 60 1.83 3.04 3.34
CA ILE A 60 1.75 4.40 3.88
C ILE A 60 0.31 4.68 4.28
N SER A 61 0.08 5.06 5.53
CA SER A 61 -1.26 5.47 5.99
C SER A 61 -1.61 6.84 5.41
N ARG A 62 -2.81 6.98 4.83
CA ARG A 62 -3.32 8.30 4.44
C ARG A 62 -4.13 8.90 5.57
N ASN A 63 -3.84 10.16 5.89
CA ASN A 63 -4.75 10.97 6.68
C ASN A 63 -5.97 11.32 5.82
N GLN A 64 -7.17 11.23 6.37
CA GLN A 64 -8.39 11.60 5.64
C GLN A 64 -8.31 13.08 5.26
N GLY A 65 -8.27 13.38 3.95
CA GLY A 65 -8.26 14.75 3.42
C GLY A 65 -7.15 15.07 2.41
N GLU A 66 -6.13 14.22 2.26
CA GLU A 66 -5.07 14.43 1.26
C GLU A 66 -5.40 13.75 -0.07
N GLU A 67 -5.53 14.57 -1.12
CA GLU A 67 -5.57 14.09 -2.51
C GLU A 67 -4.31 13.26 -2.83
N PRO A 68 -4.39 12.29 -3.76
CA PRO A 68 -3.22 11.52 -4.16
C PRO A 68 -2.12 12.47 -4.66
N ALA A 69 -1.05 12.61 -3.87
CA ALA A 69 0.18 13.18 -4.38
C ALA A 69 0.64 12.29 -5.54
N GLU A 70 0.60 12.81 -6.76
CA GLU A 70 1.40 12.27 -7.85
C GLU A 70 2.86 12.42 -7.40
N LEU A 71 3.48 11.29 -7.05
CA LEU A 71 4.92 11.22 -6.89
C LEU A 71 5.52 11.45 -8.28
N VAL A 72 5.77 12.72 -8.61
CA VAL A 72 6.64 13.10 -9.73
C VAL A 72 8.04 12.67 -9.33
N LEU A 73 8.51 11.56 -9.90
CA LEU A 73 9.92 11.22 -9.88
C LEU A 73 10.62 12.24 -10.77
N GLU A 74 11.09 13.35 -10.19
CA GLU A 74 12.10 14.19 -10.83
C GLU A 74 13.38 13.36 -10.88
N ILE A 75 13.60 12.72 -12.02
CA ILE A 75 14.91 12.14 -12.35
C ILE A 75 15.75 13.33 -12.81
N ASP A 76 16.48 13.93 -11.88
CA ASP A 76 17.53 14.89 -12.23
C ASP A 76 18.47 14.21 -13.22
N SER A 77 18.44 14.70 -14.45
CA SER A 77 19.29 14.24 -15.54
C SER A 77 20.70 14.76 -15.25
N LEU A 78 21.61 13.87 -14.85
CA LEU A 78 23.05 14.13 -14.75
C LEU A 78 23.69 14.28 -16.13
#